data_AF-A0A1F6G5H9-F1
#
_entry.id   AF-A0A1F6G5H9-F1
#
_cell.length_a   1.000
_cell.length_b   1.000
_cell.length_c   1.000
_cell.angle_alpha   90.00
_cell.angle_beta   90.00
_cell.angle_gamma   90.00
#
_symmetry.space_group_name_H-M   'P 1'
#
loop_
_entity.id
_entity.type
_entity.pdbx_description
1 polymer ?
#
loop_
_entity_poly.entity_id
_entity_poly.type
_entity_poly.pdbx_seq_one_letter_code
_entity_poly.pdbx_strand_id
1 'polypeptide(L)'
;MKENAPTLQSIPEESEEQFRTRRAERVVKFLEKIGALEYAKNILSNETNGEAPTFEEFKEFLKRINGIARDIPIYERRFDGEKVYIDYPLGDEEMPRHEDKEDILAYAYEARTHIDPEDIKYMLPAVINAVHLFSDGNGRTSRIMHLLLKDGSSKEDIKLALGKYGRWNSFDINPGIISFEIERIVLGKHGWVFKDSKPNGRLGVIETGASHYEAGHLDQNHPSYKEAEKLFCLYGKDSQYVLTAIHMSLGDGSVRDISSNYSGINRVSPQKMLATLQPEQWQKIIDNFYQLKKEHVETLVDIFVEPDKFIYDEKSGETLKDMFEREILQAHEKSIS
;
A
#
# COMPACT_ATOMS: atom_id res chain seq x y z
N MET A 1 50.72 42.39 -10.05
CA MET A 1 49.86 41.56 -10.93
C MET A 1 49.25 40.49 -10.06
N LYS A 2 47.94 40.59 -9.76
CA LYS A 2 47.18 39.52 -9.09
C LYS A 2 46.46 38.76 -10.19
N GLU A 3 46.78 37.49 -10.35
CA GLU A 3 46.08 36.59 -11.26
C GLU A 3 44.65 36.36 -10.75
N ASN A 4 43.67 36.54 -11.64
CA ASN A 4 42.27 36.25 -11.37
C ASN A 4 42.08 34.72 -11.37
N ALA A 5 41.56 34.19 -10.27
CA ALA A 5 41.07 32.82 -10.22
C ALA A 5 39.88 32.65 -11.19
N PRO A 6 39.78 31.52 -11.92
CA PRO A 6 38.70 31.28 -12.86
C PRO A 6 37.38 31.08 -12.10
N THR A 7 36.38 31.86 -12.50
CA THR A 7 34.99 31.75 -12.07
C THR A 7 34.48 30.34 -12.37
N LEU A 8 34.04 29.59 -11.35
CA LEU A 8 33.32 28.33 -11.55
C LEU A 8 32.08 28.64 -12.40
N GLN A 9 32.07 28.15 -13.63
CA GLN A 9 30.85 28.10 -14.43
C GLN A 9 29.88 27.17 -13.70
N SER A 10 28.76 27.74 -13.25
CA SER A 10 27.63 26.97 -12.72
C SER A 10 27.16 26.00 -13.80
N ILE A 11 27.22 24.70 -13.53
CA ILE A 11 26.64 23.67 -14.38
C ILE A 11 25.12 23.97 -14.45
N PRO A 12 24.49 24.01 -15.63
CA PRO A 12 23.05 24.21 -15.73
C PRO A 12 22.31 23.14 -14.93
N GLU A 13 21.38 23.54 -14.07
CA GLU A 13 20.47 22.62 -13.40
C GLU A 13 19.65 21.89 -14.47
N GLU A 14 19.76 20.56 -14.48
CA GLU A 14 18.96 19.68 -15.33
C GLU A 14 17.47 19.85 -14.98
N SER A 15 16.60 19.98 -15.99
CA SER A 15 15.16 20.05 -15.71
C SER A 15 14.64 18.70 -15.21
N GLU A 16 13.59 18.71 -14.38
CA GLU A 16 12.94 17.47 -13.88
C GLU A 16 12.54 16.52 -15.03
N GLU A 17 12.17 17.07 -16.19
CA GLU A 17 11.82 16.29 -17.38
C GLU A 17 13.04 15.62 -18.04
N GLN A 18 14.15 16.34 -18.18
CA GLN A 18 15.42 15.77 -18.66
C GLN A 18 15.92 14.67 -17.71
N PHE A 19 15.83 14.93 -16.40
CA PHE A 19 16.22 14.00 -15.37
C PHE A 19 15.40 12.71 -15.38
N ARG A 20 14.07 12.80 -15.51
CA ARG A 20 13.19 11.63 -15.66
C ARG A 20 13.48 10.85 -16.94
N THR A 21 13.70 11.54 -18.06
CA THR A 21 14.02 10.90 -19.34
C THR A 21 15.32 10.10 -19.23
N ARG A 22 16.37 10.68 -18.66
CA ARG A 22 17.66 10.00 -18.41
C ARG A 22 17.51 8.77 -17.51
N ARG A 23 16.70 8.88 -16.44
CA ARG A 23 16.41 7.74 -15.53
C ARG A 23 15.65 6.64 -16.27
N ALA A 24 14.67 6.98 -17.09
CA ALA A 24 13.93 6.02 -17.91
C ALA A 24 14.85 5.24 -18.85
N GLU A 25 15.77 5.94 -19.54
CA GLU A 25 16.77 5.27 -20.39
C GLU A 25 17.70 4.34 -19.61
N ARG A 26 18.13 4.73 -18.41
CA ARG A 26 18.97 3.88 -17.56
C ARG A 26 18.24 2.63 -17.09
N VAL A 27 16.96 2.75 -16.75
CA VAL A 27 16.13 1.58 -16.41
C VAL A 27 16.00 0.66 -17.63
N VAL A 28 15.64 1.19 -18.81
CA VAL A 28 15.51 0.36 -20.02
C VAL A 28 16.81 -0.33 -20.39
N LYS A 29 17.95 0.38 -20.40
CA LYS A 29 19.28 -0.22 -20.65
C LYS A 29 19.61 -1.32 -19.65
N PHE A 30 19.24 -1.13 -18.38
CA PHE A 30 19.42 -2.16 -17.37
C PHE A 30 18.54 -3.39 -17.66
N LEU A 31 17.25 -3.19 -17.90
CA LEU A 31 16.29 -4.25 -18.20
C LEU A 31 16.72 -5.08 -19.43
N GLU A 32 17.21 -4.42 -20.48
CA GLU A 32 17.79 -5.10 -21.65
C GLU A 32 19.01 -5.94 -21.28
N LYS A 33 19.96 -5.34 -20.53
CA LYS A 33 21.22 -5.99 -20.17
C LYS A 33 21.01 -7.28 -19.37
N ILE A 34 19.98 -7.33 -18.54
CA ILE A 34 19.69 -8.50 -17.68
C ILE A 34 18.67 -9.46 -18.29
N GLY A 35 18.19 -9.21 -19.52
CA GLY A 35 17.15 -10.02 -20.13
C GLY A 35 15.83 -9.97 -19.36
N ALA A 36 15.42 -8.79 -18.86
CA ALA A 36 14.29 -8.67 -17.93
C ALA A 36 12.95 -9.19 -18.48
N LEU A 37 12.76 -9.18 -19.80
CA LEU A 37 11.57 -9.78 -20.43
C LEU A 37 11.58 -11.31 -20.31
N GLU A 38 12.74 -11.95 -20.45
CA GLU A 38 12.89 -13.39 -20.23
C GLU A 38 12.74 -13.71 -18.73
N TYR A 39 13.36 -12.90 -17.87
CA TYR A 39 13.17 -13.00 -16.42
C TYR A 39 11.69 -12.88 -16.01
N ALA A 40 10.95 -11.96 -16.61
CA ALA A 40 9.52 -11.79 -16.32
C ALA A 40 8.68 -12.96 -16.83
N LYS A 41 8.99 -13.53 -18.00
CA LYS A 41 8.36 -14.78 -18.46
C LYS A 41 8.58 -15.93 -17.48
N ASN A 42 9.76 -15.99 -16.86
CA ASN A 42 10.04 -16.97 -15.82
C ASN A 42 9.29 -16.69 -14.50
N ILE A 43 8.89 -15.45 -14.23
CA ILE A 43 7.97 -15.18 -13.10
C ILE A 43 6.58 -15.75 -13.40
N LEU A 44 6.13 -15.68 -14.66
CA LEU A 44 4.84 -16.23 -15.11
C LEU A 44 4.84 -17.75 -15.21
N SER A 45 6.01 -18.40 -15.26
CA SER A 45 6.06 -19.84 -15.33
C SER A 45 5.72 -20.42 -13.96
N ASN A 46 4.57 -21.09 -13.89
CA ASN A 46 4.15 -21.87 -12.72
C ASN A 46 5.01 -23.14 -12.52
N GLU A 47 6.04 -23.36 -13.35
CA GLU A 47 6.86 -24.55 -13.29
C GLU A 47 7.87 -24.48 -12.15
N THR A 48 7.71 -25.40 -11.19
CA THR A 48 8.71 -25.78 -10.17
C THR A 48 9.99 -26.40 -10.75
N ASN A 49 10.17 -26.42 -12.08
CA ASN A 49 11.30 -27.03 -12.78
C ASN A 49 12.61 -26.22 -12.68
N GLY A 50 12.64 -25.18 -11.85
CA GLY A 50 13.86 -24.42 -11.50
C GLY A 50 14.15 -23.21 -12.38
N GLU A 51 13.23 -22.83 -13.27
CA GLU A 51 13.40 -21.65 -14.14
C GLU A 51 12.82 -20.37 -13.54
N ALA A 52 11.82 -20.47 -12.67
CA ALA A 52 11.26 -19.33 -11.97
C ALA A 52 12.28 -18.76 -10.97
N PRO A 53 12.40 -17.42 -10.87
CA PRO A 53 13.30 -16.83 -9.89
C PRO A 53 12.90 -17.21 -8.47
N THR A 54 13.86 -17.15 -7.56
CA THR A 54 13.60 -17.22 -6.13
C THR A 54 12.99 -15.90 -5.64
N PHE A 55 12.36 -15.92 -4.46
CA PHE A 55 11.87 -14.70 -3.83
C PHE A 55 13.00 -13.69 -3.59
N GLU A 56 14.20 -14.15 -3.22
CA GLU A 56 15.37 -13.30 -3.05
C GLU A 56 15.80 -12.61 -4.36
N GLU A 57 15.80 -13.34 -5.48
CA GLU A 57 16.10 -12.77 -6.79
C GLU A 57 15.03 -11.74 -7.21
N PHE A 58 13.75 -12.04 -6.95
CA PHE A 58 12.65 -11.10 -7.20
C PHE A 58 12.79 -9.83 -6.36
N LYS A 59 13.08 -9.96 -5.06
CA LYS A 59 13.34 -8.84 -4.16
C LYS A 59 14.51 -7.97 -4.64
N GLU A 60 15.63 -8.59 -5.02
CA GLU A 60 16.79 -7.88 -5.55
C GLU A 60 16.50 -7.19 -6.88
N PHE A 61 15.68 -7.80 -7.73
CA PHE A 61 15.21 -7.20 -8.98
C PHE A 61 14.41 -5.91 -8.71
N LEU A 62 13.46 -5.93 -7.78
CA LEU A 62 12.67 -4.76 -7.41
C LEU A 62 13.55 -3.62 -6.87
N LYS A 63 14.48 -3.93 -5.94
CA LYS A 63 15.43 -2.94 -5.39
C LYS A 63 16.27 -2.30 -6.49
N ARG A 64 16.70 -3.07 -7.49
CA ARG A 64 17.50 -2.56 -8.62
C ARG A 64 16.69 -1.66 -9.53
N ILE A 65 15.47 -2.05 -9.92
CA ILE A 65 14.59 -1.22 -10.76
C ILE A 65 14.30 0.10 -10.06
N ASN A 66 13.80 0.04 -8.82
CA ASN A 66 13.44 1.24 -8.06
C ASN A 66 14.66 2.13 -7.80
N GLY A 67 15.79 1.53 -7.40
CA GLY A 67 17.04 2.25 -7.17
C GLY A 67 17.57 2.96 -8.42
N ILE A 68 17.49 2.37 -9.61
CA ILE A 68 17.88 3.05 -10.86
C ILE A 68 16.89 4.18 -11.17
N ALA A 69 15.59 3.95 -11.01
CA ALA A 69 14.55 4.95 -11.25
C ALA A 69 14.64 6.16 -10.30
N ARG A 70 15.27 5.98 -9.12
CA ARG A 70 15.53 7.01 -8.11
C ARG A 70 16.97 7.53 -8.09
N ASP A 71 17.83 7.05 -8.99
CA ASP A 71 19.26 7.34 -9.03
C ASP A 71 20.01 7.07 -7.72
N ILE A 72 19.62 5.99 -7.02
CA ILE A 72 20.23 5.56 -5.77
C ILE A 72 21.48 4.71 -6.08
N PRO A 73 22.63 5.00 -5.45
CA PRO A 73 23.84 4.18 -5.56
C PRO A 73 23.58 2.72 -5.20
N ILE A 74 24.23 1.79 -5.90
CA ILE A 74 23.96 0.34 -5.76
C ILE A 74 24.04 -0.13 -4.29
N TYR A 75 25.02 0.37 -3.52
CA TYR A 75 25.25 -0.02 -2.12
C TYR A 75 24.24 0.57 -1.12
N GLU A 76 23.38 1.50 -1.55
CA GLU A 76 22.31 2.12 -0.73
C GLU A 76 20.92 1.56 -1.04
N ARG A 77 20.79 0.72 -2.08
CA ARG A 77 19.49 0.20 -2.52
C ARG A 77 18.96 -0.82 -1.52
N ARG A 78 17.80 -0.50 -0.93
CA ARG A 78 17.09 -1.35 0.02
C ARG A 78 15.60 -1.00 0.00
N PHE A 79 14.80 -1.79 0.71
CA PHE A 79 13.47 -1.35 1.11
C PHE A 79 13.65 -0.24 2.16
N ASP A 80 13.10 0.94 1.87
CA ASP A 80 13.26 2.15 2.67
C ASP A 80 11.91 2.85 2.91
N GLY A 81 10.79 2.16 2.66
CA GLY A 81 9.43 2.66 2.83
C GLY A 81 8.93 2.73 4.28
N GLU A 82 9.80 2.91 5.28
CA GLU A 82 9.42 2.95 6.71
C GLU A 82 8.46 4.08 7.07
N LYS A 83 8.59 5.23 6.41
CA LYS A 83 7.89 6.48 6.77
C LYS A 83 6.88 6.91 5.71
N VAL A 84 6.40 5.96 4.90
CA VAL A 84 5.47 6.25 3.81
C VAL A 84 4.05 6.21 4.32
N TYR A 85 3.35 7.32 4.15
CA TYR A 85 1.90 7.44 4.22
C TYR A 85 1.43 8.12 2.93
N ILE A 86 0.20 7.83 2.49
CA ILE A 86 -0.34 8.44 1.28
C ILE A 86 -1.32 9.54 1.68
N ASP A 87 -1.05 10.76 1.21
CA ASP A 87 -1.95 11.91 1.35
C ASP A 87 -2.88 11.93 0.11
N TYR A 88 -4.15 11.54 0.29
CA TYR A 88 -5.18 11.72 -0.73
C TYR A 88 -6.08 12.92 -0.39
N PRO A 89 -6.67 13.59 -1.40
CA PRO A 89 -7.67 14.64 -1.19
C PRO A 89 -8.90 14.24 -0.35
N LEU A 90 -9.08 12.94 -0.08
CA LEU A 90 -10.21 12.35 0.64
C LEU A 90 -9.79 11.57 1.92
N GLY A 91 -8.51 11.58 2.28
CA GLY A 91 -8.01 10.92 3.50
C GLY A 91 -6.54 10.49 3.41
N ASP A 92 -5.86 10.53 4.55
CA ASP A 92 -4.52 9.94 4.68
C ASP A 92 -4.66 8.43 4.89
N GLU A 93 -3.86 7.61 4.21
CA GLU A 93 -3.82 6.16 4.45
C GLU A 93 -2.48 5.72 5.05
N GLU A 94 -2.54 4.96 6.15
CA GLU A 94 -1.36 4.35 6.76
C GLU A 94 -1.06 2.99 6.11
N MET A 95 0.21 2.73 5.80
CA MET A 95 0.65 1.48 5.15
C MET A 95 0.98 0.37 6.18
N PRO A 96 1.15 -0.90 5.77
CA PRO A 96 1.67 -1.93 6.66
C PRO A 96 2.99 -1.52 7.33
N ARG A 97 3.24 -2.03 8.53
CA ARG A 97 4.47 -1.74 9.27
C ARG A 97 5.67 -2.23 8.48
N HIS A 98 6.80 -1.53 8.56
CA HIS A 98 7.98 -1.87 7.77
C HIS A 98 8.44 -3.33 7.91
N GLU A 99 8.41 -3.87 9.13
CA GLU A 99 8.80 -5.26 9.42
C GLU A 99 7.90 -6.31 8.75
N ASP A 100 6.64 -5.97 8.44
CA ASP A 100 5.70 -6.89 7.78
C ASP A 100 5.82 -6.86 6.25
N LYS A 101 6.45 -5.83 5.67
CA LYS A 101 6.39 -5.57 4.23
C LYS A 101 7.04 -6.67 3.39
N GLU A 102 8.14 -7.24 3.87
CA GLU A 102 8.83 -8.32 3.18
C GLU A 102 8.02 -9.61 3.20
N ASP A 103 7.44 -9.96 4.35
CA ASP A 103 6.58 -11.15 4.50
C ASP A 103 5.34 -11.05 3.61
N ILE A 104 4.70 -9.88 3.53
CA ILE A 104 3.54 -9.66 2.65
C ILE A 104 3.95 -9.84 1.18
N LEU A 105 5.12 -9.32 0.79
CA LEU A 105 5.62 -9.50 -0.57
C LEU A 105 5.98 -10.96 -0.85
N ALA A 106 6.53 -11.69 0.13
CA ALA A 106 6.82 -13.11 0.02
C ALA A 106 5.53 -13.91 -0.17
N TYR A 107 4.50 -13.61 0.62
CA TYR A 107 3.18 -14.22 0.50
C TYR A 107 2.59 -14.02 -0.90
N ALA A 108 2.58 -12.79 -1.41
CA ALA A 108 2.11 -12.50 -2.76
C ALA A 108 2.95 -13.21 -3.84
N TYR A 109 4.28 -13.25 -3.64
CA TYR A 109 5.17 -13.95 -4.56
C TYR A 109 4.84 -15.44 -4.61
N GLU A 110 4.72 -16.11 -3.48
CA GLU A 110 4.36 -17.52 -3.39
C GLU A 110 2.96 -17.81 -3.96
N ALA A 111 1.98 -16.94 -3.66
CA ALA A 111 0.62 -17.05 -4.16
C ALA A 111 0.52 -17.09 -5.70
N ARG A 112 1.52 -16.59 -6.43
CA ARG A 112 1.57 -16.65 -7.91
C ARG A 112 1.41 -18.07 -8.45
N THR A 113 1.87 -19.09 -7.72
CA THR A 113 1.80 -20.50 -8.15
C THR A 113 0.41 -21.11 -8.00
N HIS A 114 -0.53 -20.35 -7.43
CA HIS A 114 -1.90 -20.78 -7.14
C HIS A 114 -2.95 -20.01 -7.94
N ILE A 115 -2.54 -19.14 -8.87
CA ILE A 115 -3.44 -18.33 -9.70
C ILE A 115 -3.20 -18.55 -11.20
N ASP A 116 -4.09 -18.02 -12.02
CA ASP A 116 -3.89 -17.95 -13.46
C ASP A 116 -2.63 -17.12 -13.76
N PRO A 117 -1.68 -17.58 -14.58
CA PRO A 117 -0.53 -16.79 -15.00
C PRO A 117 -0.88 -15.40 -15.54
N GLU A 118 -2.02 -15.24 -16.20
CA GLU A 118 -2.47 -13.95 -16.72
C GLU A 118 -2.85 -12.96 -15.61
N ASP A 119 -3.21 -13.44 -14.43
CA ASP A 119 -3.59 -12.62 -13.28
C ASP A 119 -2.35 -12.06 -12.53
N ILE A 120 -1.18 -12.73 -12.67
CA ILE A 120 0.07 -12.34 -12.00
C ILE A 120 0.47 -10.90 -12.38
N LYS A 121 0.21 -10.49 -13.62
CA LYS A 121 0.52 -9.14 -14.13
C LYS A 121 -0.33 -8.05 -13.46
N TYR A 122 -1.41 -8.39 -12.77
CA TYR A 122 -2.21 -7.46 -11.97
C TYR A 122 -1.88 -7.58 -10.49
N MET A 123 -1.85 -8.80 -9.95
CA MET A 123 -1.69 -9.05 -8.52
C MET A 123 -0.33 -8.57 -7.98
N LEU A 124 0.80 -9.03 -8.56
CA LEU A 124 2.12 -8.65 -8.04
C LEU A 124 2.37 -7.13 -8.12
N PRO A 125 2.10 -6.45 -9.25
CA PRO A 125 2.20 -5.00 -9.31
C PRO A 125 1.28 -4.26 -8.34
N ALA A 126 0.05 -4.76 -8.12
CA ALA A 126 -0.87 -4.15 -7.16
C ALA A 126 -0.32 -4.26 -5.72
N VAL A 127 0.21 -5.42 -5.32
CA VAL A 127 0.82 -5.62 -4.00
C VAL A 127 2.05 -4.74 -3.81
N ILE A 128 2.95 -4.64 -4.80
CA ILE A 128 4.11 -3.73 -4.74
C ILE A 128 3.67 -2.29 -4.47
N ASN A 129 2.56 -1.88 -5.08
CA ASN A 129 2.00 -0.55 -4.88
C ASN A 129 1.30 -0.42 -3.52
N ALA A 130 0.57 -1.43 -3.05
CA ALA A 130 -0.13 -1.42 -1.76
C ALA A 130 0.85 -1.37 -0.57
N VAL A 131 1.90 -2.19 -0.61
CA VAL A 131 2.85 -2.34 0.50
C VAL A 131 3.74 -1.10 0.69
N HIS A 132 3.95 -0.32 -0.37
CA HIS A 132 4.89 0.81 -0.37
C HIS A 132 6.28 0.42 0.17
N LEU A 133 6.94 -0.54 -0.49
CA LEU A 133 8.26 -1.06 -0.10
C LEU A 133 9.36 0.02 -0.07
N PHE A 134 9.21 1.04 -0.91
CA PHE A 134 10.18 2.10 -1.11
C PHE A 134 9.66 3.44 -0.62
N SER A 135 10.54 4.36 -0.21
CA SER A 135 10.15 5.70 0.22
C SER A 135 9.58 6.55 -0.93
N ASP A 136 9.85 6.18 -2.17
CA ASP A 136 9.31 6.78 -3.39
C ASP A 136 9.33 5.75 -4.53
N GLY A 137 8.48 5.95 -5.54
CA GLY A 137 8.54 5.21 -6.80
C GLY A 137 7.80 3.88 -6.81
N ASN A 138 7.02 3.54 -5.78
CA ASN A 138 6.23 2.28 -5.75
C ASN A 138 5.30 2.14 -6.95
N GLY A 139 4.51 3.18 -7.27
CA GLY A 139 3.67 3.18 -8.47
C GLY A 139 4.47 3.05 -9.78
N ARG A 140 5.67 3.64 -9.88
CA ARG A 140 6.54 3.48 -11.06
C ARG A 140 7.05 2.03 -11.18
N THR A 141 7.53 1.46 -10.07
CA THR A 141 7.98 0.07 -10.01
C THR A 141 6.83 -0.89 -10.36
N SER A 142 5.64 -0.66 -9.82
CA SER A 142 4.42 -1.41 -10.12
C SER A 142 4.12 -1.40 -11.63
N ARG A 143 4.06 -0.23 -12.28
CA ARG A 143 3.82 -0.14 -13.73
C ARG A 143 4.87 -0.86 -14.57
N ILE A 144 6.14 -0.73 -14.21
CA ILE A 144 7.22 -1.45 -14.91
C ILE A 144 7.02 -2.96 -14.77
N MET A 145 6.68 -3.44 -13.57
CA MET A 145 6.41 -4.85 -13.36
C MET A 145 5.23 -5.34 -14.18
N HIS A 146 4.13 -4.58 -14.22
CA HIS A 146 2.98 -4.91 -15.07
C HIS A 146 3.38 -5.01 -16.54
N LEU A 147 4.11 -4.03 -17.07
CA LEU A 147 4.53 -4.04 -18.48
C LEU A 147 5.49 -5.20 -18.79
N LEU A 148 6.37 -5.56 -17.86
CA LEU A 148 7.28 -6.71 -18.06
C LEU A 148 6.53 -8.05 -18.05
N LEU A 149 5.50 -8.16 -17.22
CA LEU A 149 4.66 -9.37 -17.11
C LEU A 149 3.58 -9.45 -18.20
N LYS A 150 3.20 -8.31 -18.78
CA LYS A 150 2.24 -8.25 -19.89
C LYS A 150 2.96 -8.53 -21.21
N ASP A 151 2.43 -9.49 -21.97
CA ASP A 151 2.98 -9.80 -23.30
C ASP A 151 2.89 -8.62 -24.28
N GLY A 152 3.88 -8.52 -25.15
CA GLY A 152 3.94 -7.53 -26.22
C GLY A 152 4.34 -6.09 -25.81
N SER A 153 4.73 -5.84 -24.56
CA SER A 153 5.17 -4.50 -24.14
C SER A 153 6.52 -4.09 -24.77
N SER A 154 6.58 -2.88 -25.29
CA SER A 154 7.77 -2.30 -25.92
C SER A 154 8.66 -1.55 -24.93
N LYS A 155 9.88 -1.20 -25.37
CA LYS A 155 10.79 -0.34 -24.60
C LYS A 155 10.21 1.05 -24.43
N GLU A 156 9.48 1.52 -25.43
CA GLU A 156 8.79 2.80 -25.47
C GLU A 156 7.67 2.85 -24.42
N ASP A 157 6.93 1.76 -24.22
CA ASP A 157 5.90 1.65 -23.17
C ASP A 157 6.53 1.80 -21.78
N ILE A 158 7.67 1.15 -21.54
CA ILE A 158 8.40 1.24 -20.27
C ILE A 158 8.91 2.66 -20.03
N LYS A 159 9.43 3.34 -21.07
CA LYS A 159 9.84 4.75 -20.96
C LYS A 159 8.66 5.64 -20.63
N LEU A 160 7.51 5.40 -21.25
CA LEU A 160 6.29 6.16 -21.02
C LEU A 160 5.80 6.01 -19.57
N ALA A 161 5.78 4.78 -19.05
CA ALA A 161 5.40 4.48 -17.67
C ALA A 161 6.31 5.12 -16.60
N LEU A 162 7.59 5.33 -16.94
CA LEU A 162 8.59 6.01 -16.11
C LEU A 162 8.54 7.54 -16.23
N GLY A 163 7.92 8.05 -17.29
CA GLY A 163 7.85 9.47 -17.61
C GLY A 163 7.01 10.29 -16.63
N LYS A 164 7.01 11.61 -16.81
CA LYS A 164 6.26 12.57 -15.97
C LYS A 164 4.77 12.22 -15.86
N TYR A 165 4.19 11.82 -16.98
CA TYR A 165 2.78 11.46 -17.11
C TYR A 165 2.57 9.94 -17.12
N GLY A 166 3.54 9.13 -16.69
CA GLY A 166 3.45 7.68 -16.82
C GLY A 166 2.28 7.03 -16.07
N ARG A 167 1.74 7.68 -15.04
CA ARG A 167 0.47 7.28 -14.41
C ARG A 167 -0.72 7.41 -15.35
N TRP A 168 -0.72 8.45 -16.17
CA TRP A 168 -1.80 8.77 -17.10
C TRP A 168 -1.58 8.08 -18.43
N ASN A 169 -0.36 8.05 -18.95
CA ASN A 169 -0.07 7.54 -20.29
C ASN A 169 0.24 6.03 -20.31
N SER A 170 0.03 5.30 -19.21
CA SER A 170 0.27 3.87 -19.09
C SER A 170 -0.78 3.24 -18.17
N PHE A 171 -0.70 1.94 -17.93
CA PHE A 171 -1.55 1.26 -16.96
C PHE A 171 -1.28 1.80 -15.55
N ASP A 172 -2.31 2.14 -14.78
CA ASP A 172 -2.17 2.49 -13.36
C ASP A 172 -2.70 1.34 -12.50
N ILE A 173 -1.81 0.45 -12.07
CA ILE A 173 -2.16 -0.70 -11.22
C ILE A 173 -2.32 -0.24 -9.77
N ASN A 174 -3.38 0.54 -9.53
CA ASN A 174 -3.65 1.18 -8.26
C ASN A 174 -4.60 0.30 -7.41
N PRO A 175 -4.12 -0.34 -6.32
CA PRO A 175 -4.99 -1.15 -5.44
C PRO A 175 -6.12 -0.32 -4.80
N GLY A 176 -5.98 1.02 -4.78
CA GLY A 176 -7.03 1.94 -4.35
C GLY A 176 -8.37 1.75 -5.06
N ILE A 177 -8.39 1.18 -6.27
CA ILE A 177 -9.62 0.89 -7.04
C ILE A 177 -10.60 -0.01 -6.26
N ILE A 178 -10.08 -0.99 -5.51
CA ILE A 178 -10.87 -1.95 -4.72
C ILE A 178 -10.62 -1.84 -3.20
N SER A 179 -9.98 -0.76 -2.76
CA SER A 179 -9.60 -0.56 -1.35
C SER A 179 -10.80 -0.60 -0.41
N PHE A 180 -11.92 -0.02 -0.84
CA PHE A 180 -13.15 0.02 -0.07
C PHE A 180 -13.77 -1.38 0.11
N GLU A 181 -13.76 -2.20 -0.94
CA GLU A 181 -14.24 -3.57 -0.90
C GLU A 181 -13.35 -4.46 -0.02
N ILE A 182 -12.03 -4.28 -0.08
CA ILE A 182 -11.09 -4.96 0.82
C ILE A 182 -11.35 -4.55 2.27
N GLU A 183 -11.51 -3.25 2.55
CA GLU A 183 -11.84 -2.76 3.89
C GLU A 183 -13.13 -3.41 4.41
N ARG A 184 -14.17 -3.51 3.58
CA ARG A 184 -15.42 -4.20 3.95
C ARG A 184 -15.21 -5.67 4.31
N ILE A 185 -14.38 -6.39 3.55
CA ILE A 185 -14.07 -7.79 3.82
C ILE A 185 -13.36 -7.93 5.16
N VAL A 186 -12.28 -7.18 5.37
CA VAL A 186 -11.49 -7.23 6.61
C VAL A 186 -12.35 -6.84 7.80
N LEU A 187 -12.97 -5.66 7.77
CA LEU A 187 -13.81 -5.19 8.88
C LEU A 187 -15.03 -6.09 9.11
N GLY A 188 -15.60 -6.69 8.05
CA GLY A 188 -16.67 -7.67 8.14
C GLY A 188 -16.27 -8.90 8.96
N LYS A 189 -15.06 -9.45 8.74
CA LYS A 189 -14.49 -10.54 9.57
C LYS A 189 -14.40 -10.14 11.05
N HIS A 190 -14.25 -8.84 11.34
CA HIS A 190 -14.17 -8.27 12.69
C HIS A 190 -15.50 -7.70 13.22
N GLY A 191 -16.63 -8.06 12.60
CA GLY A 191 -17.98 -7.82 13.12
C GLY A 191 -18.63 -6.50 12.69
N TRP A 192 -18.06 -5.80 11.72
CA TRP A 192 -18.69 -4.62 11.12
C TRP A 192 -19.82 -5.01 10.16
N VAL A 193 -20.89 -4.21 10.17
CA VAL A 193 -22.01 -4.34 9.23
C VAL A 193 -22.07 -3.09 8.38
N PHE A 194 -22.21 -3.29 7.07
CA PHE A 194 -22.26 -2.24 6.07
C PHE A 194 -23.67 -2.07 5.53
N LYS A 195 -24.11 -0.83 5.34
CA LYS A 195 -25.36 -0.47 4.67
C LYS A 195 -25.05 0.58 3.61
N ASP A 196 -25.54 0.37 2.39
CA ASP A 196 -25.33 1.29 1.25
C ASP A 196 -23.85 1.67 1.05
N SER A 197 -22.95 0.69 1.18
CA SER A 197 -21.49 0.90 1.09
C SER A 197 -20.95 1.92 2.10
N LYS A 198 -21.56 2.01 3.27
CA LYS A 198 -21.01 2.73 4.43
C LYS A 198 -21.00 1.83 5.64
N PRO A 199 -19.98 1.92 6.52
CA PRO A 199 -20.03 1.26 7.81
C PRO A 199 -21.26 1.80 8.56
N ASN A 200 -22.27 0.95 8.74
CA ASN A 200 -23.53 1.31 9.39
C ASN A 200 -23.43 1.16 10.91
N GLY A 201 -22.50 0.32 11.36
CA GLY A 201 -22.19 0.11 12.75
C GLY A 201 -21.46 -1.22 12.92
N ARG A 202 -20.82 -1.38 14.07
CA ARG A 202 -20.29 -2.66 14.50
C ARG A 202 -21.28 -3.26 15.49
N LEU A 203 -21.66 -4.52 15.28
CA LEU A 203 -22.62 -5.21 16.16
C LEU A 203 -22.09 -5.21 17.60
N GLY A 204 -22.85 -4.62 18.54
CA GLY A 204 -22.55 -4.62 19.97
C GLY A 204 -21.67 -3.47 20.51
N VAL A 205 -21.39 -2.43 19.72
CA VAL A 205 -20.36 -1.43 20.02
C VAL A 205 -20.88 0.01 20.14
N ILE A 206 -20.14 0.79 20.93
CA ILE A 206 -20.19 2.23 21.18
C ILE A 206 -20.11 3.02 19.86
N GLU A 207 -21.18 3.79 19.59
CA GLU A 207 -21.53 4.37 18.30
C GLU A 207 -20.42 5.25 17.69
N THR A 208 -19.63 4.60 16.84
CA THR A 208 -18.83 5.13 15.73
C THR A 208 -18.09 6.43 16.00
N GLY A 209 -17.11 6.35 16.90
CA GLY A 209 -15.97 7.27 16.84
C GLY A 209 -15.25 7.51 18.15
N ALA A 210 -14.19 8.31 18.06
CA ALA A 210 -13.49 8.92 19.18
C ALA A 210 -13.80 10.42 19.29
N SER A 211 -13.67 10.97 20.50
CA SER A 211 -13.77 12.42 20.71
C SER A 211 -12.52 13.14 20.18
N HIS A 212 -12.62 13.71 18.97
CA HIS A 212 -11.53 14.52 18.37
C HIS A 212 -11.15 15.72 19.24
N TYR A 213 -12.12 16.31 19.94
CA TYR A 213 -11.88 17.42 20.87
C TYR A 213 -10.93 16.99 21.99
N GLU A 214 -11.14 15.83 22.61
CA GLU A 214 -10.28 15.33 23.68
C GLU A 214 -8.89 14.96 23.18
N ALA A 215 -8.77 14.41 21.98
CA ALA A 215 -7.47 14.04 21.40
C ALA A 215 -6.55 15.27 21.26
N GLY A 216 -7.11 16.46 20.97
CA GLY A 216 -6.34 17.71 20.91
C GLY A 216 -5.96 18.32 22.27
N HIS A 217 -6.45 17.76 23.38
CA HIS A 217 -6.27 18.30 24.74
C HIS A 217 -5.77 17.23 25.73
N LEU A 218 -4.98 16.27 25.25
CA LEU A 218 -4.34 15.26 26.10
C LEU A 218 -3.24 15.90 26.97
N ASP A 219 -3.07 15.42 28.20
CA ASP A 219 -1.99 15.85 29.09
C ASP A 219 -0.64 15.36 28.56
N GLN A 220 0.19 16.29 28.10
CA GLN A 220 1.50 16.03 27.53
C GLN A 220 2.51 15.46 28.54
N ASN A 221 2.23 15.62 29.84
CA ASN A 221 3.08 15.09 30.91
C ASN A 221 2.70 13.66 31.32
N HIS A 222 1.61 13.11 30.80
CA HIS A 222 1.19 11.76 31.13
C HIS A 222 2.20 10.73 30.57
N PRO A 223 2.56 9.67 31.33
CA PRO A 223 3.52 8.67 30.87
C PRO A 223 3.18 8.04 29.51
N SER A 224 1.88 7.85 29.24
CA SER A 224 1.36 7.25 27.99
C SER A 224 0.99 8.27 26.90
N TYR A 225 1.40 9.54 27.03
CA TYR A 225 1.02 10.59 26.08
C TYR A 225 1.48 10.29 24.66
N LYS A 226 2.70 9.77 24.48
CA LYS A 226 3.27 9.49 23.15
C LYS A 226 2.52 8.37 22.43
N GLU A 227 2.12 7.34 23.15
CA GLU A 227 1.32 6.24 22.63
C GLU A 227 -0.09 6.71 22.26
N ALA A 228 -0.69 7.56 23.09
CA ALA A 228 -1.98 8.17 22.80
C ALA A 228 -1.92 9.08 21.56
N GLU A 229 -0.93 9.97 21.48
CA GLU A 229 -0.69 10.83 20.32
C GLU A 229 -0.52 10.00 19.04
N LYS A 230 0.30 8.94 19.09
CA LYS A 230 0.49 8.02 17.97
C LYS A 230 -0.82 7.34 17.56
N LEU A 231 -1.58 6.81 18.50
CA LEU A 231 -2.85 6.13 18.20
C LEU A 231 -3.88 7.09 17.58
N PHE A 232 -4.00 8.31 18.10
CA PHE A 232 -4.96 9.28 17.57
C PHE A 232 -4.51 9.93 16.25
N CYS A 233 -3.20 9.95 15.97
CA CYS A 233 -2.70 10.20 14.62
C CYS A 233 -3.17 9.10 13.66
N LEU A 234 -3.01 7.82 14.02
CA LEU A 234 -3.53 6.70 13.22
C LEU A 234 -5.05 6.75 13.07
N TYR A 235 -5.77 7.15 14.11
CA TYR A 235 -7.23 7.28 14.07
C TYR A 235 -7.69 8.33 13.05
N GLY A 236 -6.95 9.44 12.92
CA GLY A 236 -7.23 10.46 11.91
C GLY A 236 -7.09 9.98 10.47
N LYS A 237 -6.27 8.94 10.25
CA LYS A 237 -6.02 8.32 8.95
C LYS A 237 -7.01 7.19 8.66
N ASP A 238 -7.10 6.24 9.60
CA ASP A 238 -7.75 4.94 9.44
C ASP A 238 -8.65 4.62 10.65
N SER A 239 -9.63 5.48 10.91
CA SER A 239 -10.47 5.43 12.12
C SER A 239 -11.15 4.07 12.34
N GLN A 240 -11.62 3.39 11.29
CA GLN A 240 -12.31 2.10 11.39
C GLN A 240 -11.37 0.98 11.82
N TYR A 241 -10.14 0.94 11.28
CA TYR A 241 -9.12 -0.01 11.73
C TYR A 241 -8.69 0.27 13.17
N VAL A 242 -8.52 1.54 13.57
CA VAL A 242 -8.20 1.87 14.96
C VAL A 242 -9.29 1.43 15.92
N LEU A 243 -10.56 1.72 15.61
CA LEU A 243 -11.68 1.25 16.43
C LEU A 243 -11.71 -0.29 16.48
N THR A 244 -11.44 -0.95 15.37
CA THR A 244 -11.37 -2.43 15.33
C THR A 244 -10.27 -2.94 16.24
N ALA A 245 -9.07 -2.37 16.16
CA ALA A 245 -7.92 -2.71 16.97
C ALA A 245 -8.15 -2.48 18.47
N ILE A 246 -8.87 -1.41 18.85
CA ILE A 246 -9.26 -1.14 20.25
C ILE A 246 -10.08 -2.31 20.81
N HIS A 247 -11.10 -2.76 20.11
CA HIS A 247 -11.91 -3.90 20.55
C HIS A 247 -11.16 -5.21 20.53
N MET A 248 -10.34 -5.49 19.50
CA MET A 248 -9.51 -6.70 19.47
C MET A 248 -8.58 -6.76 20.69
N SER A 249 -8.11 -5.61 21.15
CA SER A 249 -7.15 -5.52 22.25
C SER A 249 -7.81 -5.65 23.63
N LEU A 250 -8.95 -5.00 23.81
CA LEU A 250 -9.59 -4.78 25.11
C LEU A 250 -10.85 -5.63 25.34
N GLY A 251 -11.56 -6.03 24.28
CA GLY A 251 -12.88 -6.64 24.37
C GLY A 251 -13.99 -5.65 24.74
N ASP A 252 -15.25 -6.03 24.48
CA ASP A 252 -16.40 -5.11 24.56
C ASP A 252 -16.67 -4.56 25.97
N GLY A 253 -16.33 -5.33 27.02
CA GLY A 253 -16.46 -4.89 28.41
C GLY A 253 -15.56 -3.69 28.71
N SER A 254 -14.27 -3.84 28.46
CA SER A 254 -13.28 -2.78 28.72
C SER A 254 -13.40 -1.59 27.77
N VAL A 255 -13.95 -1.77 26.57
CA VAL A 255 -14.27 -0.63 25.69
C VAL A 255 -15.30 0.30 26.33
N ARG A 256 -16.28 -0.21 27.09
CA ARG A 256 -17.24 0.64 27.82
C ARG A 256 -16.56 1.51 28.89
N ASP A 257 -15.53 0.99 29.53
CA ASP A 257 -14.81 1.69 30.59
C ASP A 257 -14.02 2.90 30.05
N ILE A 258 -13.55 2.82 28.80
CA ILE A 258 -12.81 3.91 28.12
C ILE A 258 -13.71 4.83 27.31
N SER A 259 -15.03 4.74 27.45
CA SER A 259 -15.98 5.51 26.67
C SER A 259 -16.81 6.50 27.49
N SER A 260 -17.25 7.56 26.82
CA SER A 260 -18.06 8.62 27.41
C SER A 260 -19.26 8.93 26.52
N ASN A 261 -20.33 9.43 27.13
CA ASN A 261 -21.51 9.87 26.40
C ASN A 261 -21.33 11.32 25.94
N TYR A 262 -21.43 11.55 24.64
CA TYR A 262 -21.39 12.87 24.02
C TYR A 262 -22.73 13.10 23.31
N SER A 263 -23.59 13.92 23.92
CA SER A 263 -24.90 14.27 23.36
C SER A 263 -25.77 13.06 23.02
N GLY A 264 -25.79 12.05 23.90
CA GLY A 264 -26.55 10.82 23.72
C GLY A 264 -25.78 9.69 23.01
N ILE A 265 -24.65 9.99 22.38
CA ILE A 265 -23.85 9.02 21.62
C ILE A 265 -22.64 8.61 22.46
N ASN A 266 -22.51 7.33 22.76
CA ASN A 266 -21.30 6.84 23.42
C ASN A 266 -20.15 6.80 22.41
N ARG A 267 -18.98 7.32 22.79
CA ARG A 267 -17.75 7.31 21.97
C ARG A 267 -16.55 6.92 22.80
N VAL A 268 -15.50 6.45 22.14
CA VAL A 268 -14.18 6.27 22.77
C VAL A 268 -13.66 7.65 23.23
N SER A 269 -13.29 7.74 24.50
CA SER A 269 -12.79 8.97 25.12
C SER A 269 -11.26 8.90 25.23
N PRO A 270 -10.51 9.69 24.45
CA PRO A 270 -9.05 9.80 24.59
C PRO A 270 -8.59 10.05 26.02
N GLN A 271 -9.30 10.89 26.78
CA GLN A 271 -8.96 11.19 28.17
C GLN A 271 -9.17 9.97 29.08
N LYS A 272 -10.28 9.23 28.91
CA LYS A 272 -10.48 7.99 29.67
C LYS A 272 -9.50 6.90 29.27
N MET A 273 -9.16 6.79 28.00
CA MET A 273 -8.10 5.88 27.57
C MET A 273 -6.79 6.20 28.28
N LEU A 274 -6.42 7.49 28.35
CA LEU A 274 -5.19 7.94 29.02
C LEU A 274 -5.21 7.61 30.52
N ALA A 275 -6.36 7.78 31.19
CA ALA A 275 -6.52 7.51 32.61
C ALA A 275 -6.62 6.01 32.97
N THR A 276 -7.09 5.17 32.04
CA THR A 276 -7.43 3.76 32.32
C THR A 276 -6.41 2.77 31.76
N LEU A 277 -5.88 3.03 30.56
CA LEU A 277 -5.06 2.05 29.84
C LEU A 277 -3.61 2.03 30.33
N GLN A 278 -3.12 0.81 30.57
CA GLN A 278 -1.71 0.54 30.85
C GLN A 278 -0.87 0.63 29.56
N PRO A 279 0.44 0.94 29.64
CA PRO A 279 1.33 1.05 28.48
C PRO A 279 1.26 -0.16 27.53
N GLU A 280 1.16 -1.38 28.07
CA GLU A 280 1.11 -2.61 27.28
C GLU A 280 -0.19 -2.71 26.47
N GLN A 281 -1.29 -2.16 26.98
CA GLN A 281 -2.57 -2.11 26.28
C GLN A 281 -2.53 -1.15 25.10
N TRP A 282 -1.86 -0.01 25.25
CA TRP A 282 -1.63 0.93 24.14
C TRP A 282 -0.84 0.27 23.01
N GLN A 283 0.27 -0.38 23.35
CA GLN A 283 1.10 -1.06 22.37
C GLN A 283 0.32 -2.18 21.66
N LYS A 284 -0.46 -2.98 22.41
CA LYS A 284 -1.32 -4.02 21.84
C LYS A 284 -2.35 -3.47 20.85
N ILE A 285 -2.94 -2.29 21.12
CA ILE A 285 -3.86 -1.63 20.19
C ILE A 285 -3.13 -1.24 18.90
N ILE A 286 -1.95 -0.64 19.02
CA ILE A 286 -1.14 -0.25 17.85
C ILE A 286 -0.71 -1.49 17.06
N ASP A 287 -0.31 -2.58 17.71
CA ASP A 287 0.05 -3.83 17.04
C ASP A 287 -1.13 -4.43 16.29
N ASN A 288 -2.32 -4.49 16.92
CA ASN A 288 -3.53 -4.96 16.25
C ASN A 288 -3.95 -4.06 15.07
N PHE A 289 -3.72 -2.75 15.14
CA PHE A 289 -3.93 -1.86 14.00
C PHE A 289 -3.05 -2.26 12.80
N TYR A 290 -1.75 -2.47 13.02
CA TYR A 290 -0.85 -2.86 11.93
C TYR A 290 -1.11 -4.30 11.45
N GLN A 291 -1.58 -5.20 12.32
CA GLN A 291 -2.05 -6.51 11.90
C GLN A 291 -3.25 -6.42 10.95
N LEU A 292 -4.18 -5.47 11.17
CA LEU A 292 -5.29 -5.23 10.24
C LEU A 292 -4.81 -4.64 8.91
N LYS A 293 -3.80 -3.76 8.91
CA LYS A 293 -3.19 -3.26 7.65
C LYS A 293 -2.45 -4.37 6.89
N LYS A 294 -1.83 -5.33 7.60
CA LYS A 294 -1.28 -6.55 6.98
C LYS A 294 -2.39 -7.39 6.36
N GLU A 295 -3.45 -7.69 7.11
CA GLU A 295 -4.61 -8.46 6.64
C GLU A 295 -5.28 -7.80 5.42
N HIS A 296 -5.30 -6.47 5.35
CA HIS A 296 -5.80 -5.72 4.19
C HIS A 296 -5.04 -6.09 2.90
N VAL A 297 -3.71 -6.09 2.94
CA VAL A 297 -2.91 -6.42 1.75
C VAL A 297 -2.91 -7.92 1.47
N GLU A 298 -2.95 -8.78 2.49
CA GLU A 298 -3.14 -10.22 2.30
C GLU A 298 -4.49 -10.51 1.63
N THR A 299 -5.56 -9.79 2.00
CA THR A 299 -6.88 -9.91 1.35
C THR A 299 -6.82 -9.49 -0.13
N LEU A 300 -6.00 -8.49 -0.50
CA LEU A 300 -5.76 -8.16 -1.91
C LEU A 300 -5.18 -9.36 -2.67
N VAL A 301 -4.27 -10.12 -2.09
CA VAL A 301 -3.71 -11.34 -2.70
C VAL A 301 -4.80 -12.41 -2.79
N ASP A 302 -5.55 -12.64 -1.71
CA ASP A 302 -6.59 -13.66 -1.63
C ASP A 302 -7.69 -13.48 -2.68
N ILE A 303 -8.00 -12.22 -3.06
CA ILE A 303 -8.95 -11.91 -4.15
C ILE A 303 -8.53 -12.56 -5.48
N PHE A 304 -7.24 -12.72 -5.74
CA PHE A 304 -6.73 -13.40 -6.93
C PHE A 304 -6.61 -14.92 -6.72
N VAL A 305 -6.29 -15.36 -5.50
CA VAL A 305 -6.12 -16.80 -5.18
C VAL A 305 -7.47 -17.53 -5.17
N GLU A 306 -8.50 -16.91 -4.61
CA GLU A 306 -9.82 -17.53 -4.44
C GLU A 306 -10.94 -16.58 -4.89
N PRO A 307 -10.97 -16.14 -6.17
CA PRO A 307 -11.86 -15.08 -6.65
C PRO A 307 -13.35 -15.37 -6.40
N ASP A 308 -13.76 -16.64 -6.44
CA ASP A 308 -15.14 -17.08 -6.19
C ASP A 308 -15.63 -16.78 -4.76
N LYS A 309 -14.72 -16.56 -3.81
CA LYS A 309 -15.08 -16.15 -2.42
C LYS A 309 -15.37 -14.66 -2.31
N PHE A 310 -15.03 -13.88 -3.34
CA PHE A 310 -15.04 -12.43 -3.31
C PHE A 310 -15.91 -11.87 -4.45
N ILE A 311 -17.20 -12.20 -4.41
CA ILE A 311 -18.19 -11.73 -5.38
C ILE A 311 -18.47 -10.23 -5.17
N TYR A 312 -18.31 -9.43 -6.23
CA TYR A 312 -18.62 -8.00 -6.25
C TYR A 312 -20.10 -7.74 -6.55
N ASP A 313 -20.63 -8.41 -7.57
CA ASP A 313 -22.04 -8.34 -7.97
C ASP A 313 -22.66 -9.73 -8.06
N GLU A 314 -23.50 -10.06 -7.08
CA GLU A 314 -24.20 -11.36 -7.01
C GLU A 314 -25.11 -11.64 -8.21
N LYS A 315 -25.56 -10.60 -8.93
CA LYS A 315 -26.46 -10.78 -10.08
C LYS A 315 -25.71 -11.23 -11.33
N SER A 316 -24.55 -10.63 -11.60
CA SER A 316 -23.71 -10.96 -12.74
C SER A 316 -22.74 -12.10 -12.44
N GLY A 317 -22.44 -12.34 -11.16
CA GLY A 317 -21.37 -13.23 -10.73
C GLY A 317 -19.98 -12.60 -10.89
N GLU A 318 -19.88 -11.29 -11.17
CA GLU A 318 -18.61 -10.57 -11.29
C GLU A 318 -17.86 -10.63 -9.95
N THR A 319 -16.61 -11.07 -9.98
CA THR A 319 -15.74 -11.10 -8.80
C THR A 319 -15.03 -9.75 -8.61
N LEU A 320 -14.50 -9.49 -7.41
CA LEU A 320 -13.68 -8.30 -7.16
C LEU A 320 -12.42 -8.28 -8.05
N LYS A 321 -11.89 -9.45 -8.40
CA LYS A 321 -10.80 -9.59 -9.34
C LYS A 321 -11.20 -9.04 -10.71
N ASP A 322 -12.33 -9.51 -11.25
CA ASP A 322 -12.83 -9.09 -12.56
C ASP A 322 -13.07 -7.58 -12.60
N MET A 323 -13.68 -7.04 -11.55
CA MET A 323 -13.93 -5.61 -11.39
C MET A 323 -12.61 -4.81 -11.43
N PHE A 324 -11.60 -5.25 -10.67
CA PHE A 324 -10.30 -4.58 -10.60
C PHE A 324 -9.59 -4.52 -11.96
N GLU A 325 -9.53 -5.67 -12.65
CA GLU A 325 -8.91 -5.75 -13.98
C GLU A 325 -9.64 -4.88 -15.01
N ARG A 326 -10.97 -4.93 -15.00
CA ARG A 326 -11.82 -4.13 -15.88
C ARG A 326 -11.58 -2.63 -15.70
N GLU A 327 -11.52 -2.14 -14.46
CA GLU A 327 -11.28 -0.71 -14.17
C GLU A 327 -9.87 -0.27 -14.63
N ILE A 328 -8.84 -1.11 -14.45
CA ILE A 328 -7.48 -0.83 -14.95
C ILE A 328 -7.47 -0.70 -16.47
N LEU A 329 -8.10 -1.64 -17.18
CA LEU A 329 -8.17 -1.63 -18.63
C LEU A 329 -8.92 -0.40 -19.15
N GLN A 330 -10.09 -0.10 -18.57
CA GLN A 330 -10.89 1.07 -18.95
C GLN A 330 -10.17 2.40 -18.68
N ALA A 331 -9.45 2.51 -17.56
CA ALA A 331 -8.66 3.70 -17.24
C ALA A 331 -7.54 3.91 -18.26
N HIS A 332 -6.87 2.83 -18.67
CA HIS A 332 -5.84 2.89 -19.70
C HIS A 332 -6.42 3.28 -21.07
N GLU A 333 -7.51 2.66 -21.51
CA GLU A 333 -8.16 2.98 -22.79
C GLU A 333 -8.57 4.45 -22.89
N LYS A 334 -9.16 5.01 -21.82
CA LYS A 334 -9.53 6.44 -21.74
C LYS A 334 -8.33 7.39 -21.79
N SER A 335 -7.14 6.91 -21.45
CA SER A 335 -5.94 7.74 -21.40
C SER A 335 -5.20 7.86 -22.74
N ILE A 336 -5.45 6.93 -23.65
CA ILE A 336 -4.85 6.87 -24.98
C ILE A 336 -5.83 7.32 -26.09
N SER A 337 -7.12 7.48 -25.76
CA SER A 337 -8.15 8.09 -26.60
C SER A 337 -8.15 9.61 -26.48
#